data_AF-A0A2X2JY44-F1
#
_entry.id   AF-A0A2X2JY44-F1
#
_cell.length_a   1.000
_cell.length_b   1.000
_cell.length_c   1.000
_cell.angle_alpha   90.00
_cell.angle_beta   90.00
_cell.angle_gamma   90.00
#
_symmetry.space_group_name_H-M   'P 1'
#
loop_
_entity.id
_entity.type
_entity.pdbx_description
1 polymer ?
#
loop_
_entity_poly.entity_id
_entity_poly.type
_entity_poly.pdbx_seq_one_letter_code
_entity_poly.pdbx_strand_id
1 'polypeptide(L)' 'MQSLQHMAMQRFKVIKQPSVAVIATGSELLDVNDVLEDGKIRNSNGPMIRALAEKLGLEVGIYKTTR' A
#
# COMPACT_ATOMS: atom_id res chain seq x y z
N MET A 1 8.11 25.19 -7.73
CA MET A 1 7.32 24.98 -6.49
C MET A 1 7.04 26.32 -5.83
N GLN A 2 6.46 27.25 -6.59
CA GLN A 2 6.06 28.60 -6.13
C GLN A 2 4.77 28.91 -6.88
N SER A 3 3.63 28.98 -6.18
CA SER A 3 2.46 29.78 -6.59
C SER A 3 1.23 29.67 -5.68
N LEU A 4 1.23 28.87 -4.60
CA LEU A 4 0.07 28.85 -3.67
C LEU A 4 0.06 30.00 -2.64
N GLN A 5 1.12 30.82 -2.57
CA GLN A 5 1.31 31.78 -1.48
C GLN A 5 0.47 33.08 -1.61
N HIS A 6 -0.23 33.30 -2.72
CA HIS A 6 -1.00 34.55 -2.96
C HIS A 6 -2.51 34.35 -3.10
N MET A 7 -3.05 33.15 -2.91
CA MET A 7 -4.50 32.94 -3.00
C MET A 7 -5.15 33.23 -1.66
N ALA A 8 -5.98 34.29 -1.60
CA ALA A 8 -7.01 34.41 -0.59
C ALA A 8 -7.70 33.04 -0.41
N MET A 9 -7.95 32.61 0.83
CA MET A 9 -8.41 31.24 1.17
C MET A 9 -9.70 30.84 0.43
N GLN A 10 -9.56 30.42 -0.82
CA GLN A 10 -10.63 29.93 -1.67
C GLN A 10 -10.80 28.44 -1.41
N ARG A 11 -12.03 28.02 -1.16
CA ARG A 11 -12.38 26.61 -1.01
C ARG A 11 -12.61 25.99 -2.39
N PHE A 12 -11.80 24.99 -2.72
CA PHE A 12 -11.92 24.22 -3.96
C PHE A 12 -12.60 22.88 -3.69
N LYS A 13 -13.39 22.41 -4.65
CA LYS A 13 -13.87 21.03 -4.64
C LYS A 13 -12.70 20.12 -5.03
N VAL A 14 -12.33 19.22 -4.13
CA VAL A 14 -11.33 18.18 -4.36
C VAL A 14 -11.98 16.82 -4.18
N ILE A 15 -11.41 15.81 -4.82
CA ILE A 15 -11.79 14.42 -4.54
C ILE A 15 -11.21 13.99 -3.18
N LYS A 16 -11.96 13.17 -2.46
CA LYS A 16 -11.40 12.48 -1.28
C LYS A 16 -10.34 11.49 -1.77
N GLN A 17 -9.19 11.49 -1.11
CA GLN A 17 -8.14 10.52 -1.39
C GLN A 17 -8.63 9.09 -1.13
N PRO A 18 -8.43 8.14 -2.06
CA PRO A 18 -8.80 6.75 -1.83
C PRO A 18 -7.82 6.07 -0.86
N SER A 19 -8.33 5.08 -0.14
CA SER A 19 -7.53 4.13 0.63
C SER A 19 -7.37 2.81 -0.13
N VAL A 20 -6.30 2.08 0.12
CA VAL A 20 -5.99 0.80 -0.55
C VAL A 20 -5.87 -0.32 0.48
N ALA A 21 -6.50 -1.46 0.22
CA ALA A 21 -6.28 -2.70 0.97
C ALA A 21 -5.51 -3.70 0.09
N VAL A 22 -4.43 -4.27 0.61
CA VAL A 22 -3.60 -5.25 -0.08
C VAL A 22 -3.68 -6.59 0.65
N ILE A 23 -4.04 -7.63 -0.08
CA ILE A 23 -4.08 -9.02 0.41
C ILE A 23 -3.25 -9.84 -0.56
N ALA A 24 -2.17 -10.45 -0.06
CA ALA A 24 -1.43 -11.46 -0.80
C ALA A 24 -1.98 -12.84 -0.43
N THR A 25 -2.34 -13.63 -1.43
CA THR A 25 -2.90 -14.97 -1.25
C THR A 25 -2.09 -16.00 -2.03
N GLY A 26 -2.00 -17.20 -1.46
CA GLY A 26 -1.25 -18.32 -2.02
C GLY A 26 -0.83 -19.23 -0.86
N SER A 27 -1.10 -20.52 -0.97
CA SER A 27 -0.70 -21.50 0.05
C SER A 27 0.81 -21.65 0.16
N GLU A 28 1.53 -21.26 -0.89
CA GLU A 28 2.98 -21.26 -1.03
C GLU A 28 3.65 -20.03 -0.41
N LEU A 29 2.89 -18.99 -0.03
CA LEU A 29 3.45 -17.72 0.42
C LEU A 29 3.86 -17.75 1.89
N LEU A 30 5.07 -17.27 2.14
CA LEU A 30 5.64 -16.96 3.45
C LEU A 30 5.75 -15.46 3.67
N ASP A 31 5.69 -15.00 4.92
CA ASP A 31 6.08 -13.63 5.25
C ASP A 31 7.58 -13.43 5.05
N VAL A 32 7.99 -12.16 4.93
CA VAL A 32 9.38 -11.81 4.60
C VAL A 32 10.38 -12.34 5.63
N ASN A 33 9.96 -12.42 6.90
CA ASN A 33 10.79 -12.83 8.03
C ASN A 33 10.59 -14.31 8.42
N ASP A 34 9.70 -15.03 7.74
CA ASP A 34 9.48 -16.44 8.05
C ASP A 34 10.69 -17.29 7.61
N VAL A 35 10.82 -18.43 8.27
CA VAL A 35 11.80 -19.46 7.93
C VAL A 35 11.42 -20.06 6.58
N LEU A 36 12.43 -20.35 5.74
CA LEU A 36 12.18 -21.02 4.47
C LEU A 36 11.71 -22.47 4.71
N GLU A 37 10.68 -22.84 3.98
CA GLU A 37 10.12 -24.20 3.94
C GLU A 37 10.18 -24.72 2.50
N ASP A 38 10.24 -26.04 2.34
CA ASP A 38 10.30 -26.66 1.03
C ASP A 38 9.05 -26.34 0.19
N GLY A 39 9.26 -25.96 -1.07
CA GLY A 39 8.19 -25.54 -1.98
C GLY A 39 7.49 -24.22 -1.63
N LYS A 40 7.90 -23.51 -0.57
CA LYS A 40 7.37 -22.19 -0.21
C LYS A 40 8.23 -21.04 -0.73
N ILE A 41 7.61 -19.89 -0.96
CA ILE A 41 8.26 -18.67 -1.46
C ILE A 41 7.84 -17.45 -0.63
N ARG A 42 8.70 -16.43 -0.55
CA ARG A 42 8.39 -15.19 0.18
C ARG A 42 7.42 -14.30 -0.62
N ASN A 43 6.48 -13.69 0.09
CA ASN A 43 5.60 -12.67 -0.46
C ASN A 43 6.38 -11.39 -0.82
N SER A 44 6.64 -11.17 -2.11
CA SER A 44 7.25 -9.95 -2.65
C SER A 44 6.22 -8.90 -3.09
N ASN A 45 5.06 -9.35 -3.57
CA ASN A 45 4.03 -8.48 -4.15
C ASN A 45 3.37 -7.57 -3.12
N GLY A 46 2.98 -8.10 -1.95
CA GLY A 46 2.32 -7.33 -0.90
C GLY A 46 3.14 -6.12 -0.46
N PRO A 47 4.39 -6.31 -0.01
CA PRO A 47 5.29 -5.20 0.35
C PRO A 47 5.56 -4.23 -0.81
N MET A 48 5.75 -4.74 -2.04
CA MET A 48 5.99 -3.91 -3.22
C MET A 48 4.81 -2.98 -3.52
N ILE A 49 3.59 -3.52 -3.58
CA ILE A 49 2.37 -2.74 -3.86
C ILE A 49 2.13 -1.70 -2.78
N ARG A 50 2.34 -2.07 -1.50
CA ARG A 50 2.25 -1.11 -0.38
C ARG A 50 3.19 0.07 -0.59
N ALA A 51 4.47 -0.21 -0.83
CA ALA A 51 5.48 0.84 -1.00
C ALA A 51 5.18 1.75 -2.20
N LEU A 52 4.64 1.20 -3.30
CA LEU A 52 4.23 2.00 -4.46
C LEU A 52 3.04 2.90 -4.15
N ALA A 53 2.02 2.39 -3.46
CA ALA A 53 0.85 3.17 -3.08
C ALA A 53 1.18 4.26 -2.03
N GLU A 54 2.05 3.96 -1.07
CA GLU A 54 2.58 4.94 -0.11
C GLU A 54 3.37 6.05 -0.82
N LYS A 55 4.16 5.74 -1.86
CA LYS A 55 4.86 6.75 -2.70
C LYS A 55 3.90 7.68 -3.44
N LEU A 56 2.67 7.23 -3.71
CA LEU A 56 1.60 8.07 -4.27
C LEU A 56 0.83 8.85 -3.18
N GLY A 57 1.26 8.74 -1.93
CA GLY A 57 0.67 9.40 -0.77
C GLY A 57 -0.58 8.73 -0.22
N LEU A 58 -0.98 7.56 -0.74
CA LEU A 58 -2.23 6.88 -0.35
C LEU A 58 -2.11 6.24 1.04
N GLU A 59 -3.24 6.16 1.74
CA GLU A 59 -3.37 5.32 2.94
C GLU A 59 -3.52 3.84 2.52
N VAL A 60 -2.68 2.96 3.09
CA VAL A 60 -2.62 1.55 2.68
C VAL A 60 -2.69 0.61 3.90
N GLY A 61 -3.60 -0.36 3.85
CA GLY A 61 -3.68 -1.46 4.82
C GLY A 61 -3.18 -2.78 4.21
N ILE A 62 -2.37 -3.52 4.96
CA ILE A 62 -1.97 -4.91 4.63
C ILE A 62 -2.79 -5.86 5.47
N TYR A 63 -3.42 -6.84 4.82
CA TYR A 63 -4.22 -7.85 5.50
C TYR A 63 -3.77 -9.25 5.09
N LYS A 64 -4.07 -10.21 5.97
CA LYS A 64 -3.82 -11.63 5.74
C LYS A 64 -5.13 -12.38 5.77
N THR A 65 -5.24 -13.42 4.94
CA THR A 65 -6.34 -14.37 5.04
C THR A 65 -6.09 -15.29 6.23
N THR A 66 -7.06 -15.44 7.11
CA THR A 66 -7.08 -16.53 8.09
C THR A 66 -7.41 -17.83 7.34
N ARG A 67 -6.48 -18.77 7.31
CA ARG A 67 -6.73 -20.18 7.00
C ARG A 67 -6.05 -21.03 8.03
#